data_AF-A0A2M7ZDZ4-F1
#
_entry.id   AF-A0A2M7ZDZ4-F1
#
_cell.length_a   1.000
_cell.length_b   1.000
_cell.length_c   1.000
_cell.angle_alpha   90.00
_cell.angle_beta   90.00
_cell.angle_gamma   90.00
#
_symmetry.space_group_name_H-M   'P 1'
#
loop_
_entity.id
_entity.type
_entity.pdbx_description
1 polymer ?
#
loop_
_entity_poly.entity_id
_entity_poly.type
_entity_poly.pdbx_seq_one_letter_code
_entity_poly.pdbx_strand_id
1 'polypeptide(L)' 'MLDVKVLGPGCANCVKLENLVREVVSENNLSANIEKITDRNRFLDYGIMLTPGLVINGKVLSSGKIPTKSTLEHWLTDKK' A
#
# COMPACT_ATOMS: atom_id res chain seq x y z
N MET A 1 -13.36 -4.44 -4.73
CA MET A 1 -12.24 -3.73 -5.38
C MET A 1 -11.35 -3.23 -4.25
N LEU A 2 -10.06 -3.54 -4.27
CA LEU A 2 -9.09 -3.19 -3.22
C LEU A 2 -8.43 -1.87 -3.59
N ASP A 3 -8.46 -0.87 -2.73
CA ASP A 3 -7.85 0.44 -3.04
C ASP A 3 -6.51 0.58 -2.31
N VAL A 4 -5.40 0.37 -3.02
CA VAL A 4 -4.04 0.40 -2.48
C VAL A 4 -3.41 1.75 -2.77
N LYS A 5 -3.11 2.50 -1.72
CA LYS A 5 -2.50 3.83 -1.76
C LYS A 5 -1.10 3.79 -1.17
N VAL A 6 -0.11 4.03 -2.00
CA VAL A 6 1.30 4.09 -1.59
C VAL A 6 1.67 5.55 -1.34
N LEU A 7 1.79 5.91 -0.07
CA LEU A 7 2.16 7.25 0.38
C LEU A 7 3.67 7.35 0.50
N GLY A 8 4.33 8.09 -0.38
CA GLY A 8 5.77 8.29 -0.22
C GLY A 8 6.40 9.12 -1.34
N PRO A 9 7.60 9.69 -1.11
CA PRO A 9 8.29 10.56 -2.07
C PRO A 9 8.77 9.82 -3.34
N GLY A 10 8.45 8.53 -3.50
CA GLY A 10 8.79 7.77 -4.69
C GLY A 10 10.15 7.10 -4.69
N CYS A 11 10.67 6.75 -3.50
CA CYS A 11 11.85 5.92 -3.37
C CYS A 11 11.66 4.52 -3.99
N ALA A 12 12.75 3.83 -4.33
CA ALA A 12 12.76 2.50 -4.96
C ALA A 12 11.92 1.46 -4.20
N ASN A 13 11.81 1.64 -2.89
CA ASN A 13 10.99 0.81 -2.00
C ASN A 13 9.49 0.92 -2.28
N CYS A 14 8.99 2.10 -2.67
CA CYS A 14 7.58 2.29 -3.04
C CYS A 14 7.23 1.51 -4.31
N VAL A 15 8.13 1.53 -5.30
CA VAL A 15 7.95 0.83 -6.57
C VAL A 15 7.98 -0.69 -6.36
N LYS A 16 8.90 -1.19 -5.52
CA LYS A 16 8.93 -2.61 -5.14
C LYS A 16 7.62 -3.05 -4.48
N LEU A 17 7.08 -2.23 -3.58
CA LEU A 17 5.83 -2.54 -2.89
C LEU A 17 4.64 -2.59 -3.84
N GLU A 18 4.54 -1.63 -4.77
CA GLU A 18 3.52 -1.65 -5.83
C GLU A 18 3.60 -2.93 -6.67
N ASN A 19 4.81 -3.31 -7.11
CA ASN A 19 5.00 -4.52 -7.90
C ASN A 19 4.57 -5.78 -7.13
N LEU A 20 4.98 -5.91 -5.86
CA LEU A 20 4.58 -7.04 -5.02
C LEU A 20 3.07 -7.12 -4.84
N VAL A 21 2.41 -5.98 -4.62
CA VAL A 21 0.95 -5.92 -4.54
C VAL A 21 0.33 -6.36 -5.86
N ARG A 22 0.80 -5.84 -7.00
CA ARG A 22 0.29 -6.19 -8.33
C ARG A 22 0.47 -7.68 -8.63
N GLU A 23 1.60 -8.27 -8.25
CA GLU A 23 1.85 -9.71 -8.35
C GLU A 23 0.84 -10.50 -7.51
N VAL A 24 0.71 -10.19 -6.21
CA VAL A 24 -0.21 -10.91 -5.31
C VAL A 24 -1.67 -10.78 -5.77
N VAL A 25 -2.06 -9.59 -6.21
CA VAL A 25 -3.39 -9.31 -6.75
C VAL A 25 -3.65 -10.12 -8.01
N SER A 26 -2.66 -10.25 -8.90
CA SER A 26 -2.76 -11.07 -10.11
C SER A 26 -2.78 -12.57 -9.79
N GLU A 27 -1.94 -13.04 -8.86
CA GLU A 27 -1.91 -14.43 -8.39
C GLU A 27 -3.23 -14.85 -7.75
N ASN A 28 -3.88 -13.94 -7.01
CA ASN A 28 -5.15 -14.22 -6.34
C ASN A 28 -6.38 -13.79 -7.16
N ASN A 29 -6.20 -13.35 -8.40
CA ASN A 29 -7.27 -12.84 -9.27
C ASN A 29 -8.14 -11.75 -8.60
N LEU A 30 -7.52 -10.95 -7.72
CA LEU A 30 -8.15 -9.83 -7.03
C LEU A 30 -8.12 -8.60 -7.94
N SER A 31 -9.06 -7.68 -7.76
CA SER A 31 -9.00 -6.36 -8.42
C SER A 31 -8.50 -5.33 -7.42
N ALA A 32 -7.26 -4.86 -7.58
CA ALA A 32 -6.71 -3.77 -6.78
C ALA A 32 -6.36 -2.55 -7.63
N ASN A 33 -6.69 -1.37 -7.14
CA ASN A 33 -6.33 -0.08 -7.71
C ASN A 33 -5.10 0.44 -6.95
N ILE A 34 -3.98 0.67 -7.65
CA ILE A 34 -2.73 1.11 -7.01
C ILE A 34 -2.51 2.58 -7.34
N GLU A 35 -2.57 3.43 -6.33
CA GLU A 35 -2.42 4.88 -6.45
C GLU A 35 -1.23 5.35 -5.61
N LYS A 36 -0.33 6.12 -6.20
CA LYS A 36 0.82 6.68 -5.50
C LYS A 36 0.52 8.11 -5.08
N ILE A 37 0.64 8.37 -3.77
CA ILE A 37 0.40 9.68 -3.19
C ILE A 37 1.74 10.27 -2.73
N THR A 38 2.17 11.33 -3.39
CA THR A 38 3.33 12.15 -3.00
C THR A 38 2.92 13.41 -2.24
N ASP A 39 1.62 13.64 -2.10
CA ASP A 39 1.06 14.88 -1.57
C ASP A 39 1.20 14.96 -0.04
N ARG A 40 1.94 15.96 0.45
CA ARG A 40 2.17 16.17 1.89
C ARG A 40 0.86 16.26 2.69
N ASN A 41 -0.17 16.85 2.09
CA ASN A 41 -1.49 17.01 2.72
C ASN A 41 -2.14 15.65 3.04
N ARG A 42 -1.98 14.67 2.15
CA ARG A 42 -2.56 13.34 2.34
C ARG A 42 -1.89 12.58 3.49
N PHE A 43 -0.60 12.81 3.76
CA PHE A 43 0.07 12.19 4.91
C PHE A 43 -0.57 12.63 6.23
N LEU A 44 -1.00 13.89 6.33
CA LEU A 44 -1.70 14.42 7.51
C LEU A 44 -3.10 13.79 7.66
N ASP A 45 -3.87 13.68 6.57
CA ASP A 45 -5.18 12.99 6.57
C ASP A 45 -5.09 11.55 7.06
N TYR A 46 -4.01 10.84 6.69
CA TYR A 46 -3.78 9.46 7.11
C TYR A 46 -3.00 9.34 8.44
N GLY A 47 -2.59 10.45 9.07
CA GLY A 47 -1.81 10.43 10.30
C GLY A 47 -0.42 9.78 10.16
N ILE A 48 0.13 9.71 8.94
CA ILE A 48 1.43 9.09 8.67
C ILE A 48 2.53 10.11 8.89
N MET A 49 3.25 10.01 10.01
CA MET A 49 4.46 10.81 10.26
C MET A 49 5.72 10.24 9.58
N LEU A 50 5.77 8.91 9.36
CA LEU A 50 6.91 8.25 8.71
C LEU A 50 6.54 7.66 7.36
N THR A 51 7.16 8.20 6.32
CA THR A 51 7.07 7.68 4.95
C THR A 51 8.20 6.69 4.70
N PRO A 52 7.98 5.61 3.94
CA PRO A 52 6.82 5.29 3.11
C PRO A 52 5.65 4.69 3.90
N GLY A 53 4.43 5.13 3.57
CA GLY A 53 3.17 4.61 4.07
C GLY A 53 2.44 3.74 3.06
N LEU A 54 1.78 2.70 3.52
CA LEU A 54 0.87 1.88 2.72
C LEU A 54 -0.52 1.94 3.33
N VAL A 55 -1.48 2.34 2.53
CA VAL A 55 -2.90 2.36 2.83
C VAL A 55 -3.59 1.36 1.94
N ILE A 56 -4.48 0.54 2.48
CA ILE A 56 -5.32 -0.39 1.70
C ILE A 56 -6.77 -0.19 2.15
N ASN A 57 -7.69 0.03 1.21
CA ASN A 57 -9.10 0.37 1.45
C ASN A 57 -9.28 1.53 2.45
N GLY A 58 -8.42 2.55 2.37
CA GLY A 58 -8.45 3.70 3.28
C GLY A 58 -7.89 3.44 4.68
N LYS A 59 -7.45 2.21 4.99
CA LYS A 59 -6.80 1.86 6.25
C LYS A 59 -5.29 1.90 6.12
N VAL A 60 -4.62 2.62 7.01
CA VAL A 60 -3.15 2.60 7.10
C VAL A 60 -2.71 1.25 7.67
N LEU A 61 -1.93 0.51 6.90
CA LEU A 61 -1.41 -0.80 7.30
C LEU A 61 0.09 -0.78 7.57
N SER A 62 0.81 0.12 6.90
CA SER A 62 2.23 0.34 7.14
C SER A 62 2.58 1.81 7.12
N SER A 63 3.52 2.20 7.97
CA SER A 63 4.15 3.52 8.00
C SER A 63 5.63 3.36 8.34
N GLY A 64 6.51 3.82 7.47
CA GLY A 64 7.97 3.77 7.65
C GLY A 64 8.63 2.42 7.37
N LYS A 65 7.88 1.37 7.01
CA LYS A 65 8.44 0.05 6.66
C LYS A 65 7.79 -0.60 5.45
N ILE A 66 8.56 -1.42 4.75
CA ILE A 66 8.06 -2.26 3.66
C ILE A 66 7.56 -3.58 4.27
N PRO A 67 6.29 -3.95 4.09
CA PRO A 67 5.77 -5.26 4.48
C PRO A 67 6.33 -6.37 3.60
N THR A 68 6.30 -7.60 4.08
CA THR A 68 6.67 -8.80 3.30
C THR A 68 5.52 -9.25 2.39
N LYS A 69 5.81 -10.09 1.38
CA LYS A 69 4.79 -10.66 0.49
C LYS A 69 3.65 -11.33 1.26
N SER A 70 3.96 -12.17 2.25
CA SER A 70 2.94 -12.83 3.09
C SER A 70 2.06 -11.84 3.87
N THR A 71 2.61 -10.70 4.28
CA THR A 71 1.83 -9.65 4.95
C THR A 71 0.88 -8.97 3.96
N LEU A 72 1.34 -8.71 2.73
CA LEU A 72 0.50 -8.14 1.68
C LEU A 72 -0.62 -9.08 1.28
N GLU A 73 -0.33 -10.38 1.14
CA GLU A 73 -1.34 -11.42 0.92
C GLU A 73 -2.39 -11.35 2.01
N HIS A 74 -1.98 -11.34 3.28
CA HIS A 74 -2.90 -11.23 4.42
C HIS A 74 -3.76 -9.97 4.32
N TRP A 75 -3.19 -8.81 4.01
CA TRP A 75 -3.96 -7.57 3.89
C TRP A 75 -4.92 -7.51 2.70
N LEU A 76 -4.59 -8.20 1.61
CA LEU A 76 -5.44 -8.29 0.42
C LEU A 76 -6.54 -9.35 0.57
N THR A 77 -6.31 -10.38 1.41
CA THR A 77 -7.29 -11.44 1.72
C THR A 77 -8.10 -11.20 2.98
N ASP A 78 -7.70 -10.30 3.89
CA ASP A 78 -8.44 -9.91 5.10
C ASP A 78 -9.70 -9.12 4.69
N LYS A 79 -10.67 -9.84 4.15
CA LYS A 79 -12.07 -9.45 4.04
C LYS A 79 -12.67 -9.62 5.43
N LYS A 80 -12.59 -8.60 6.27
CA LYS A 80 -13.46 -8.52 7.45
C LYS A 80 -14.64 -7.61 7.17
#